data_AF-K4JMP4-F1
#
_entry.id   AF-K4JMP4-F1
#
_cell.length_a   1.000
_cell.length_b   1.000
_cell.length_c   1.000
_cell.angle_alpha   90.00
_cell.angle_beta   90.00
_cell.angle_gamma   90.00
#
_symmetry.space_group_name_H-M   'P 1'
#
loop_
_entity.id
_entity.type
_entity.pdbx_description
1 polymer ?
#
loop_
_entity_poly.entity_id
_entity_poly.type
_entity_poly.pdbx_seq_one_letter_code
_entity_poly.pdbx_strand_id
1 'polypeptide(L)'
;ITSGRLDILKMLGVDGLFHSWWGELLLVLLVTLVATRIYASYVFSYWDRRGLASCSGRIPFGSIGDFVLQRKAITEVYGDIYRQGEGHKLYGYYSFFTPSLLIRDPELIRLVLVKDFPHFMNRGAYYN
;
A
#
# COMPACT_ATOMS: atom_id res chain seq x y z
N ILE A 1 48.94 -9.67 -21.62
CA ILE A 1 47.73 -10.52 -21.50
C ILE A 1 46.46 -9.69 -21.28
N THR A 2 46.55 -8.50 -20.65
CA THR A 2 45.41 -7.59 -20.41
C THR A 2 44.93 -6.79 -21.63
N SER A 3 45.81 -6.44 -22.58
CA SER A 3 45.43 -5.68 -23.79
C SER A 3 44.49 -6.45 -24.71
N GLY A 4 44.86 -7.67 -25.12
CA GLY A 4 44.07 -8.45 -26.09
C GLY A 4 42.67 -8.83 -25.62
N ARG A 5 42.47 -8.98 -24.30
CA ARG A 5 41.13 -9.23 -23.72
C ARG A 5 40.23 -8.00 -23.80
N LEU A 6 40.80 -6.79 -23.75
CA LEU A 6 40.06 -5.54 -23.90
C LEU A 6 39.67 -5.29 -25.37
N ASP A 7 40.53 -5.71 -26.30
CA ASP A 7 40.31 -5.54 -27.74
C ASP A 7 39.25 -6.50 -28.30
N ILE A 8 39.19 -7.75 -27.81
CA ILE A 8 38.15 -8.73 -28.17
C ILE A 8 36.76 -8.26 -27.70
N LEU A 9 36.67 -7.62 -26.54
CA LEU A 9 35.41 -7.10 -26.02
C LEU A 9 34.88 -5.92 -26.85
N LYS A 10 35.78 -5.07 -27.36
CA LYS A 10 35.46 -3.98 -28.31
C LYS A 10 35.03 -4.52 -29.68
N MET A 11 35.66 -5.60 -30.15
CA MET A 11 35.35 -6.23 -31.44
C MET A 11 33.97 -6.92 -31.46
N LEU A 12 33.49 -7.37 -30.30
CA LEU A 12 32.17 -7.98 -30.13
C LEU A 12 31.05 -6.95 -29.87
N GLY A 13 31.36 -5.64 -29.83
CA GLY A 13 30.40 -4.55 -29.63
C GLY A 13 29.71 -4.54 -28.26
N VAL A 14 30.30 -5.24 -27.28
CA VAL A 14 29.71 -5.49 -25.95
C VAL A 14 29.84 -4.27 -25.03
N ASP A 15 30.80 -3.42 -25.31
CA ASP A 15 31.12 -2.15 -24.65
C ASP A 15 29.99 -1.11 -24.73
N GLY A 16 29.21 -1.09 -25.82
CA GLY A 16 28.01 -0.25 -25.94
C GLY A 16 26.77 -0.83 -25.28
N LEU A 17 26.69 -2.16 -25.17
CA LEU A 17 25.51 -2.89 -24.66
C LEU A 17 25.32 -2.69 -23.15
N PHE A 18 26.42 -2.51 -22.40
CA PHE A 18 26.36 -2.36 -20.94
C PHE A 18 26.24 -0.92 -20.45
N HIS A 19 26.53 0.12 -21.26
CA HIS A 19 26.65 1.49 -20.74
C HIS A 19 25.34 2.30 -20.79
N SER A 20 24.40 2.00 -21.70
CA SER A 20 23.13 2.74 -21.83
C SER A 20 21.95 2.15 -21.06
N TRP A 21 21.88 0.82 -20.95
CA TRP A 21 20.70 0.12 -20.43
C TRP A 21 20.52 0.34 -18.92
N TRP A 22 21.60 0.44 -18.16
CA TRP A 22 21.51 0.72 -16.72
C TRP A 22 20.94 2.10 -16.43
N GLY A 23 21.25 3.11 -17.25
CA GLY A 23 20.69 4.46 -17.10
C GLY A 23 19.18 4.49 -17.33
N GLU A 24 18.72 3.81 -18.39
CA GLU A 24 17.30 3.68 -18.70
C GLU A 24 16.55 2.89 -17.63
N LEU A 25 17.12 1.77 -17.14
CA LEU A 25 16.54 0.99 -16.05
C LEU A 25 16.44 1.78 -14.75
N LEU A 26 17.48 2.56 -14.40
CA LEU A 26 17.46 3.44 -13.23
C LEU A 26 16.43 4.55 -13.38
N LEU A 27 16.27 5.11 -14.57
CA LEU A 27 15.26 6.13 -14.86
C LEU A 27 13.84 5.57 -14.72
N VAL A 28 13.56 4.39 -15.30
CA VAL A 28 12.26 3.71 -15.18
C VAL A 28 11.97 3.37 -13.71
N LEU A 29 12.96 2.87 -12.97
CA LEU A 29 12.82 2.59 -11.54
C LEU A 29 12.49 3.86 -10.75
N LEU A 30 13.19 4.96 -11.02
CA LEU A 30 12.96 6.24 -10.34
C LEU A 30 11.56 6.78 -10.64
N VAL A 31 11.15 6.80 -11.91
CA VAL A 31 9.81 7.25 -12.32
C VAL A 31 8.73 6.39 -11.68
N THR A 32 8.90 5.07 -11.67
CA THR A 32 7.97 4.14 -11.04
C THR A 32 7.87 4.37 -9.53
N LEU A 33 9.00 4.60 -8.85
CA LEU A 33 9.04 4.89 -7.42
C LEU A 33 8.29 6.20 -7.09
N VAL A 34 8.54 7.25 -7.86
CA VAL A 34 7.89 8.56 -7.70
C VAL A 34 6.38 8.45 -7.96
N ALA A 35 5.98 7.82 -9.06
CA ALA A 35 4.57 7.59 -9.38
C ALA A 35 3.86 6.79 -8.29
N THR A 36 4.49 5.73 -7.80
CA THR A 36 3.95 4.92 -6.69
C THR A 36 3.81 5.73 -5.41
N ARG A 37 4.78 6.60 -5.08
CA ARG A 37 4.69 7.49 -3.92
C ARG A 37 3.54 8.48 -4.03
N ILE A 38 3.38 9.13 -5.19
CA ILE A 38 2.28 10.06 -5.43
C ILE A 38 0.93 9.34 -5.34
N TYR A 39 0.80 8.19 -5.97
CA TYR A 39 -0.39 7.36 -5.91
C TYR A 39 -0.73 6.95 -4.46
N ALA A 40 0.28 6.48 -3.71
CA ALA A 40 0.11 6.12 -2.31
C ALA A 40 -0.36 7.30 -1.46
N SER A 41 0.23 8.48 -1.62
CA SER A 41 -0.19 9.71 -0.93
C SER A 41 -1.63 10.11 -1.29
N TYR A 42 -2.04 9.94 -2.55
CA TYR A 42 -3.40 10.20 -2.97
C TYR A 42 -4.41 9.23 -2.34
N VAL A 43 -4.06 7.94 -2.25
CA VAL A 43 -4.88 6.93 -1.60
C VAL A 43 -4.98 7.21 -0.09
N PHE A 44 -3.86 7.47 0.59
CA PHE A 44 -3.82 7.65 2.05
C PHE A 44 -4.40 8.95 2.58
N SER A 45 -4.75 9.88 1.68
CA SER A 45 -5.52 11.08 2.02
C SER A 45 -7.02 10.93 1.76
N TYR A 46 -7.52 9.73 1.41
CA TYR A 46 -8.92 9.47 1.08
C TYR A 46 -9.90 9.87 2.20
N TRP A 47 -9.57 9.52 3.44
CA TRP A 47 -10.41 9.81 4.62
C TRP A 47 -10.31 11.28 5.05
N ASP A 48 -9.10 11.87 4.97
CA ASP A 48 -8.88 13.30 5.24
C ASP A 48 -9.70 14.17 4.29
N ARG A 49 -9.73 13.82 2.99
CA ARG A 49 -10.57 14.50 1.99
C ARG A 49 -12.07 14.42 2.28
N ARG A 50 -12.51 13.47 3.14
CA ARG A 50 -13.90 13.28 3.55
C ARG A 50 -14.19 13.79 4.96
N GLY A 51 -13.19 14.40 5.62
CA GLY A 51 -13.32 14.89 7.00
C GLY A 51 -13.52 13.79 8.03
N LEU A 52 -13.07 12.56 7.74
CA LEU A 52 -13.22 11.42 8.64
C LEU A 52 -11.91 11.12 9.37
N ALA A 53 -11.97 10.98 10.69
CA ALA A 53 -10.82 10.61 11.51
C ALA A 53 -10.26 9.26 11.07
N SER A 54 -8.96 9.18 10.81
CA SER A 54 -8.33 7.96 10.29
C SER A 54 -6.92 7.73 10.83
N CYS A 55 -6.48 6.47 10.79
CA CYS A 55 -5.09 6.12 11.02
C CYS A 55 -4.27 6.59 9.82
N SER A 56 -3.21 7.38 10.07
CA SER A 56 -2.33 7.86 9.01
C SER A 56 -1.72 6.68 8.23
N GLY A 57 -2.01 6.59 6.94
CA GLY A 57 -1.51 5.52 6.08
C GLY A 57 0.01 5.60 5.97
N ARG A 58 0.72 4.58 6.49
CA ARG A 58 2.18 4.50 6.38
C ARG A 58 2.58 3.79 5.09
N ILE A 59 3.28 4.48 4.20
CA ILE A 59 3.83 3.86 2.98
C ILE A 59 4.87 2.80 3.39
N PRO A 60 4.87 1.59 2.79
CA PRO A 60 4.04 1.15 1.66
C PRO A 60 2.76 0.37 2.02
N PHE A 61 2.57 -0.04 3.27
CA PHE A 61 1.56 -1.05 3.65
C PHE A 61 0.29 -0.49 4.32
N GLY A 62 0.17 0.83 4.45
CA GLY A 62 -0.96 1.47 5.12
C GLY A 62 -0.96 1.21 6.62
N SER A 63 -2.14 0.96 7.18
CA SER A 63 -2.33 0.75 8.63
C SER A 63 -1.96 -0.67 9.08
N ILE A 64 -1.80 -1.62 8.16
CA ILE A 64 -1.48 -3.03 8.45
C ILE A 64 0.00 -3.37 8.30
N GLY A 65 0.87 -2.36 8.19
CA GLY A 65 2.31 -2.58 7.95
C GLY A 65 3.00 -3.42 9.01
N ASP A 66 2.61 -3.31 10.28
CA ASP A 66 3.19 -4.13 11.35
C ASP A 66 2.84 -5.63 11.19
N PHE A 67 1.69 -5.96 10.60
CA PHE A 67 1.36 -7.34 10.25
C PHE A 67 2.20 -7.84 9.08
N VAL A 68 2.34 -7.03 8.02
CA VAL A 68 3.15 -7.40 6.83
C VAL A 68 4.63 -7.58 7.19
N LEU A 69 5.15 -6.73 8.09
CA LEU A 69 6.52 -6.82 8.61
C LEU A 69 6.68 -7.89 9.70
N GLN A 70 5.66 -8.72 9.94
CA GLN A 70 5.64 -9.78 10.96
C GLN A 70 5.98 -9.31 12.38
N ARG A 71 5.70 -8.04 12.69
CA ARG A 71 5.93 -7.43 14.00
C ARG A 71 4.78 -7.69 14.97
N LYS A 72 3.56 -7.86 14.46
CA LYS A 72 2.33 -8.08 15.23
C LYS A 72 1.41 -9.07 14.52
N ALA A 73 0.61 -9.82 15.27
CA ALA A 73 -0.50 -10.56 14.68
C ALA A 73 -1.55 -9.61 14.11
N ILE A 74 -2.30 -10.05 13.09
CA ILE A 74 -3.34 -9.23 12.46
C ILE A 74 -4.44 -8.80 13.44
N THR A 75 -4.74 -9.64 14.44
CA THR A 75 -5.70 -9.36 15.51
C THR A 75 -5.23 -8.20 16.40
N GLU A 76 -3.95 -8.16 16.75
CA GLU A 76 -3.34 -7.07 17.52
C GLU A 76 -3.39 -5.75 16.74
N VAL A 77 -3.07 -5.78 15.44
CA VAL A 77 -3.15 -4.61 14.56
C VAL A 77 -4.57 -4.05 14.51
N TYR A 78 -5.59 -4.90 14.32
CA TYR A 78 -6.97 -4.43 14.37
C TYR A 78 -7.39 -3.93 15.75
N GLY A 79 -6.88 -4.52 16.83
CA GLY A 79 -7.07 -4.02 18.19
C GLY A 79 -6.47 -2.62 18.39
N ASP A 80 -5.30 -2.36 17.84
CA ASP A 80 -4.67 -1.03 17.85
C ASP A 80 -5.47 -0.01 17.05
N ILE A 81 -5.93 -0.38 15.85
CA ILE A 81 -6.80 0.48 15.03
C ILE A 81 -8.10 0.79 15.76
N TYR A 82 -8.69 -0.22 16.42
CA TYR A 82 -9.87 -0.03 17.25
C TYR A 82 -9.60 1.00 18.35
N ARG A 83 -8.55 0.82 19.16
CA ARG A 83 -8.19 1.76 20.24
C ARG A 83 -7.90 3.18 19.73
N GLN A 84 -7.20 3.32 18.61
CA GLN A 84 -6.93 4.63 18.00
C GLN A 84 -8.19 5.39 17.56
N GLY A 85 -9.27 4.66 17.26
CA GLY A 85 -10.58 5.23 16.90
C GLY A 85 -11.50 5.51 18.09
N GLU A 86 -11.01 5.45 19.34
CA GLU A 86 -11.82 5.81 20.51
C GLU A 86 -12.39 7.23 20.40
N GLY A 87 -13.62 7.41 20.89
CA GLY A 87 -14.37 8.67 20.73
C GLY A 87 -15.03 8.88 19.36
N HIS A 88 -14.68 8.09 18.34
CA HIS A 88 -15.28 8.17 17.01
C HIS A 88 -16.24 7.01 16.72
N LYS A 89 -17.39 7.31 16.11
CA LYS A 89 -18.37 6.30 15.66
C LYS A 89 -17.90 5.54 14.42
N LEU A 90 -17.14 6.24 13.58
CA LEU A 90 -16.53 5.73 12.35
C LEU A 90 -15.05 6.11 12.38
N TYR A 91 -14.19 5.18 11.98
CA TYR A 91 -12.75 5.42 11.96
C TYR A 91 -12.12 4.81 10.70
N GLY A 92 -11.41 5.63 9.94
CA GLY A 92 -10.78 5.22 8.70
C GLY A 92 -9.46 4.49 8.96
N TYR A 93 -9.17 3.48 8.16
CA TYR A 93 -7.85 2.86 8.09
C TYR A 93 -7.55 2.44 6.65
N TYR A 94 -6.34 1.95 6.41
CA TYR A 94 -5.91 1.49 5.09
C TYR A 94 -5.38 0.07 5.16
N SER A 95 -6.03 -0.84 4.43
CA SER A 95 -5.51 -2.18 4.19
C SER A 95 -4.76 -2.16 2.86
N PHE A 96 -3.42 -2.16 2.90
CA PHE A 96 -2.59 -1.81 1.73
C PHE A 96 -3.05 -0.47 1.11
N PHE A 97 -3.38 -0.45 -0.18
CA PHE A 97 -3.88 0.72 -0.92
C PHE A 97 -5.41 0.82 -0.94
N THR A 98 -6.11 0.04 -0.10
CA THR A 98 -7.57 0.07 -0.03
C THR A 98 -8.01 0.87 1.20
N PRO A 99 -8.74 1.99 1.04
CA PRO A 99 -9.37 2.68 2.15
C PRO A 99 -10.46 1.80 2.75
N SER A 100 -10.37 1.55 4.04
CA SER A 100 -11.30 0.71 4.79
C SER A 100 -11.88 1.48 5.97
N LEU A 101 -13.11 1.14 6.35
CA LEU A 101 -13.86 1.82 7.40
C LEU A 101 -14.09 0.89 8.58
N LEU A 102 -13.74 1.33 9.78
CA LEU A 102 -14.10 0.70 11.03
C LEU A 102 -15.39 1.35 11.55
N ILE A 103 -16.43 0.54 11.73
CA ILE A 103 -17.70 0.97 12.32
C ILE A 103 -17.72 0.54 13.78
N ARG A 104 -17.92 1.50 14.70
CA ARG A 104 -17.92 1.27 16.15
C ARG A 104 -19.30 1.47 16.79
N ASP A 105 -20.19 2.18 16.12
CA ASP A 105 -21.54 2.46 16.62
C ASP A 105 -22.47 1.25 16.39
N PRO A 106 -23.11 0.69 17.44
CA PRO A 106 -23.99 -0.48 17.30
C PRO A 106 -25.19 -0.27 16.37
N GLU A 107 -25.71 0.95 16.29
CA GLU A 107 -26.84 1.28 15.41
C GLU A 107 -26.37 1.24 13.95
N LEU A 108 -25.19 1.78 13.65
CA LEU A 108 -24.59 1.72 12.31
C LEU A 108 -24.20 0.29 11.92
N ILE A 109 -23.67 -0.49 12.86
CA ILE A 109 -23.38 -1.92 12.63
C ILE A 109 -24.67 -2.66 12.27
N ARG A 110 -25.75 -2.45 13.03
CA ARG A 110 -27.06 -3.05 12.75
C ARG A 110 -27.60 -2.61 11.40
N LEU A 111 -27.45 -1.33 11.05
CA LEU A 111 -27.88 -0.79 9.76
C LEU A 111 -27.18 -1.52 8.61
N VAL A 112 -25.85 -1.59 8.64
CA VAL A 112 -25.02 -2.21 7.60
C VAL A 112 -25.23 -3.72 7.50
N LEU A 113 -25.33 -4.41 8.64
CA LEU A 113 -25.42 -5.87 8.67
C LEU A 113 -26.83 -6.42 8.48
N VAL A 114 -27.87 -5.63 8.73
CA VAL A 114 -29.28 -6.08 8.65
C VAL A 114 -30.03 -5.39 7.53
N LYS A 115 -30.04 -4.05 7.51
CA LYS A 115 -30.88 -3.28 6.59
C LYS A 115 -30.26 -3.22 5.19
N ASP A 116 -28.97 -2.89 5.13
CA ASP A 116 -28.27 -2.64 3.88
C ASP A 116 -27.34 -3.79 3.47
N PHE A 117 -27.50 -4.96 4.10
CA PHE A 117 -26.68 -6.15 3.83
C PHE A 117 -26.46 -6.44 2.33
N PRO A 118 -27.47 -6.33 1.43
CA PRO A 118 -27.27 -6.55 0.00
C PRO A 118 -26.18 -5.67 -0.64
N HIS A 119 -25.97 -4.46 -0.13
CA HIS A 119 -24.95 -3.52 -0.60
C HIS A 119 -23.55 -3.81 -0.02
N PHE A 120 -23.47 -4.58 1.07
CA PHE A 120 -22.23 -4.88 1.80
C PHE A 120 -21.86 -6.37 1.76
N MET A 121 -22.43 -7.14 0.83
CA MET A 121 -22.16 -8.58 0.72
C MET A 121 -20.70 -8.90 0.37
N ASN A 122 -20.00 -7.98 -0.30
CA ASN A 122 -18.60 -8.19 -0.68
C ASN A 122 -17.68 -7.89 0.51
N ARG A 123 -17.33 -8.94 1.28
CA ARG A 123 -16.51 -8.84 2.50
C ARG A 123 -14.99 -8.87 2.24
N GLY A 124 -14.54 -8.49 1.05
CA GLY A 124 -13.13 -8.26 0.72
C GLY A 124 -12.19 -9.47 0.74
N ALA A 125 -12.62 -10.62 1.26
CA ALA A 125 -11.91 -11.90 1.22
C ALA A 125 -12.80 -12.95 0.57
N TYR A 126 -12.45 -13.37 -0.65
CA TYR A 126 -13.01 -14.57 -1.27
C TYR A 126 -12.46 -15.78 -0.52
N TYR A 127 -13.34 -16.54 0.14
CA TYR A 127 -13.01 -17.85 0.71
C TYR A 127 -13.53 -18.92 -0.25
N ASN A 128 -12.64 -19.80 -0.71
CA ASN A 128 -12.96 -21.05 -1.41
C ASN A 128 -13.39 -22.11 -0.39
#